data_AF-A0A2U1BBQ0-F1
#
_entry.id   AF-A0A2U1BBQ0-F1
#
_cell.length_a   1.000
_cell.length_b   1.000
_cell.length_c   1.000
_cell.angle_alpha   90.00
_cell.angle_beta   90.00
_cell.angle_gamma   90.00
#
_symmetry.space_group_name_H-M   'P 1'
#
loop_
_entity.id
_entity.type
_entity.pdbx_description
1 polymer ?
#
loop_
_entity_poly.entity_id
_entity_poly.type
_entity_poly.pdbx_seq_one_letter_code
_entity_poly.pdbx_strand_id
1 'polypeptide(L)'
;MKKSLVLLMCCGVLGGSAAEFTPIDPLADSAIDEKKIPVVTGAEEFEVEEPAKLNDVMVNVADFGVSPDKSDNTAEFRAAVEAARKQKASRMVLPHGVYRFTSSDWLEFNGFSDFEFDGQGSTLIFSKPRDVQSCMFNIIGCRRVRFRNFRIDWDWERDPIASLIEVEKVDPERRWADFRFVDYRKFPQRDIRINLIDQVKADSTAGMGEGTFWLAPTGEKKWLGDNLLRVEAGSFNGGRMPEQLKPGQRFRMSHYYGTYTGVAMSGNIHLTLQDIDMYSCPGFAFHAYDGQHHWQMKNVNIVRKPGTFRPITVSADSVHITKAKGYFKMENCEMSFGNDDCFNVNDQSRTGIRRGEKTLHVVHRSGGFFVGDEIEFRNADYSPAGVTSRLVAERPVKTPEGEVWEMEFADPLPGKAGDRLILFNREQGSKNIILRDCYFHDNRAHGMRLQANDITVENCRFVNNAMGIAITTGYTLNSWCEGYGASNILLRNNIFSGVNQSNYHAAEKSPMVYIGVFLKSDPSPERTSYPIISRILFEGNRFVNSPGVISYISSGRDIVFRNNTVINDRPSLSGVAERGGVAADWCGNLFLVGNRWMKSEFMPPPQFLSGGAGVHNVCFRGNQLCK
;
A
#
# COMPACT_ATOMS: atom_id res chain seq x y z
N MET A 1 25.74 3.24 -15.19
CA MET A 1 25.65 2.55 -13.88
C MET A 1 25.28 3.58 -12.80
N LYS A 2 23.99 3.85 -12.60
CA LYS A 2 23.51 4.70 -11.50
C LYS A 2 22.99 3.76 -10.42
N LYS A 3 23.73 3.64 -9.33
CA LYS A 3 23.30 2.93 -8.12
C LYS A 3 22.15 3.76 -7.51
N SER A 4 20.92 3.25 -7.56
CA SER A 4 19.85 3.73 -6.70
C SER A 4 20.25 3.39 -5.27
N LEU A 5 20.74 4.38 -4.54
CA LEU A 5 21.11 4.27 -3.15
C LEU A 5 19.81 4.18 -2.34
N VAL A 6 19.34 2.96 -2.10
CA VAL A 6 18.32 2.69 -1.08
C VAL A 6 19.01 2.91 0.26
N LEU A 7 18.89 4.12 0.80
CA LEU A 7 19.57 4.54 2.02
C LEU A 7 18.57 4.72 3.18
N LEU A 8 18.70 3.79 4.12
CA LEU A 8 18.40 3.88 5.55
C LEU A 8 16.95 4.06 6.05
N MET A 9 16.48 3.01 6.73
CA MET A 9 15.89 3.16 8.07
C MET A 9 16.33 2.00 8.97
N CYS A 10 17.04 2.34 10.04
CA CYS A 10 16.97 1.58 11.29
C CYS A 10 15.73 2.08 12.02
N CYS A 11 14.70 1.24 12.16
CA CYS A 11 13.66 1.47 13.16
C CYS A 11 14.27 1.26 14.55
N GLY A 12 14.96 2.28 15.05
CA GLY A 12 15.14 2.44 16.48
C GLY A 12 13.81 2.89 17.06
N VAL A 13 13.26 2.12 17.99
CA VAL A 13 12.17 2.55 18.87
C VAL A 13 12.71 3.74 19.67
N LEU A 14 12.55 4.95 19.14
CA LEU A 14 12.77 6.17 19.90
C LEU A 14 11.56 6.32 20.82
N GLY A 15 11.77 6.03 22.10
CA GLY A 15 10.82 6.33 23.16
C GLY A 15 10.58 7.83 23.22
N GLY A 16 9.57 8.31 22.49
CA GLY A 16 8.85 9.52 22.87
C GLY A 16 8.11 9.26 24.17
N SER A 17 8.01 10.28 25.04
CA SER A 17 7.12 10.19 26.19
C SER A 17 5.72 9.82 25.67
N ALA A 18 5.18 8.68 26.13
CA ALA A 18 3.82 8.31 25.78
C ALA A 18 2.91 9.48 26.15
N ALA A 19 2.10 9.97 25.20
CA ALA A 19 1.08 10.95 25.54
C ALA A 19 0.27 10.39 26.72
N GLU A 20 0.09 11.20 27.77
CA GLU A 20 -0.75 10.80 28.88
C GLU A 20 -2.20 10.81 28.39
N PHE A 21 -2.78 9.62 28.23
CA PHE A 21 -4.18 9.47 27.83
C PHE A 21 -5.07 9.49 29.07
N THR A 22 -6.09 10.34 29.04
CA THR A 22 -7.17 10.35 30.03
C THR A 22 -8.32 9.47 29.53
N PRO A 23 -8.70 8.39 30.25
CA PRO A 23 -9.85 7.58 29.90
C PRO A 23 -11.16 8.30 30.22
N ILE A 24 -12.12 8.22 29.32
CA ILE A 24 -13.48 8.76 29.43
C ILE A 24 -14.46 7.64 29.08
N ASP A 25 -15.54 7.50 29.86
CA ASP A 25 -16.58 6.49 29.62
C ASP A 25 -17.45 6.89 28.41
N PRO A 26 -17.39 6.14 27.29
CA PRO A 26 -18.19 6.45 26.11
C PRO A 26 -19.66 6.01 26.25
N LEU A 27 -20.05 5.36 27.35
CA LEU A 27 -21.44 4.99 27.67
C LEU A 27 -22.21 6.13 28.35
N ALA A 28 -21.51 7.14 28.86
CA ALA A 28 -22.12 8.33 29.45
C ALA A 28 -22.53 9.30 28.34
N ASP A 29 -23.83 9.40 28.08
CA ASP A 29 -24.38 10.30 27.08
C ASP A 29 -23.95 11.76 27.34
N SER A 30 -23.36 12.37 26.30
CA SER A 30 -23.08 13.80 26.25
C SER A 30 -24.25 14.54 25.62
N ALA A 31 -24.38 15.84 25.92
CA ALA A 31 -25.29 16.70 25.18
C ALA A 31 -24.76 16.89 23.75
N ILE A 32 -25.47 16.32 22.77
CA ILE A 32 -25.13 16.43 21.34
C ILE A 32 -26.31 17.03 20.58
N ASP A 33 -26.00 18.00 19.73
CA ASP A 33 -26.91 18.43 18.67
C ASP A 33 -26.64 17.52 17.46
N GLU A 34 -27.55 16.60 17.15
CA GLU A 34 -27.39 15.64 16.03
C GLU A 34 -27.16 16.34 14.69
N LYS A 35 -27.60 17.61 14.54
CA LYS A 35 -27.32 18.44 13.35
C LYS A 35 -25.85 18.81 13.20
N LYS A 36 -25.03 18.64 14.24
CA LYS A 36 -23.58 18.85 14.20
C LYS A 36 -22.80 17.62 13.75
N ILE A 37 -23.43 16.45 13.63
CA ILE A 37 -22.77 15.28 13.08
C ILE A 37 -22.55 15.53 11.57
N PRO A 38 -21.31 15.45 11.08
CA PRO A 38 -20.99 15.73 9.69
C PRO A 38 -21.68 14.73 8.75
N VAL A 39 -22.13 15.22 7.59
CA VAL A 39 -22.58 14.37 6.50
C VAL A 39 -21.34 13.86 5.76
N VAL A 40 -21.22 12.54 5.65
CA VAL A 40 -20.19 11.84 4.89
C VAL A 40 -20.90 10.93 3.90
N THR A 41 -20.69 11.14 2.61
CA THR A 41 -21.37 10.39 1.55
C THR A 41 -20.47 9.32 0.93
N GLY A 42 -19.15 9.49 1.04
CA GLY A 42 -18.18 8.67 0.31
C GLY A 42 -18.16 9.03 -1.18
N ALA A 43 -17.73 8.07 -1.99
CA ALA A 43 -17.68 8.18 -3.45
C ALA A 43 -19.08 8.19 -4.10
N GLU A 44 -19.21 8.95 -5.19
CA GLU A 44 -20.35 8.90 -6.10
C GLU A 44 -20.23 7.71 -7.06
N GLU A 45 -21.35 7.05 -7.34
CA GLU A 45 -21.42 5.99 -8.35
C GLU A 45 -21.17 6.53 -9.76
N PHE A 46 -20.49 5.73 -10.58
CA PHE A 46 -20.16 6.07 -11.96
C PHE A 46 -20.01 4.81 -12.83
N GLU A 47 -20.06 4.96 -14.14
CA GLU A 47 -19.90 3.84 -15.07
C GLU A 47 -18.53 3.82 -15.75
N VAL A 48 -18.02 2.62 -16.00
CA VAL A 48 -16.85 2.39 -16.85
C VAL A 48 -17.35 1.84 -18.18
N GLU A 49 -17.23 2.64 -19.24
CA GLU A 49 -17.67 2.25 -20.58
C GLU A 49 -16.95 1.00 -21.07
N GLU A 50 -17.71 0.03 -21.57
CA GLU A 50 -17.16 -1.19 -22.16
C GLU A 50 -16.75 -0.97 -23.62
N PRO A 51 -15.86 -1.82 -24.18
CA PRO A 51 -15.50 -1.76 -25.60
C PRO A 51 -16.74 -1.74 -26.51
N ALA A 52 -16.82 -0.76 -27.41
CA ALA A 52 -17.88 -0.73 -28.41
C ALA A 52 -17.64 -1.83 -29.46
N LYS A 53 -18.71 -2.50 -29.90
CA LYS A 53 -18.64 -3.49 -30.99
C LYS A 53 -18.54 -2.80 -32.35
N LEU A 54 -17.38 -2.22 -32.65
CA LEU A 54 -17.16 -1.45 -33.88
C LEU A 54 -16.84 -2.33 -35.09
N ASN A 55 -16.23 -3.50 -34.88
CA ASN A 55 -15.88 -4.48 -35.91
C ASN A 55 -15.68 -5.88 -35.30
N ASP A 56 -15.56 -6.91 -36.14
CA ASP A 56 -15.33 -8.30 -35.73
C ASP A 56 -13.88 -8.78 -36.03
N VAL A 57 -12.94 -7.85 -36.25
CA VAL A 57 -11.54 -8.19 -36.54
C VAL A 57 -10.92 -8.76 -35.26
N MET A 58 -10.50 -10.02 -35.35
CA MET A 58 -9.93 -10.78 -34.25
C MET A 58 -8.52 -11.24 -34.59
N VAL A 59 -7.60 -11.09 -33.64
CA VAL A 59 -6.22 -11.60 -33.72
C VAL A 59 -6.05 -12.77 -32.76
N ASN A 60 -5.69 -13.95 -33.29
CA ASN A 60 -5.27 -15.07 -32.47
C ASN A 60 -3.75 -15.07 -32.35
N VAL A 61 -3.22 -15.02 -31.14
CA VAL A 61 -1.76 -14.98 -30.91
C VAL A 61 -1.06 -16.24 -31.42
N ALA A 62 -1.78 -17.38 -31.55
CA ALA A 62 -1.23 -18.61 -32.10
C ALA A 62 -0.82 -18.46 -33.58
N ASP A 63 -1.49 -17.58 -34.34
CA ASP A 63 -1.17 -17.30 -35.75
C ASP A 63 0.21 -16.62 -35.91
N PHE A 64 0.73 -16.06 -34.82
CA PHE A 64 2.06 -15.44 -34.73
C PHE A 64 3.11 -16.38 -34.14
N GLY A 65 2.74 -17.62 -33.83
CA GLY A 65 3.64 -18.65 -33.31
C GLY A 65 3.74 -18.69 -31.80
N VAL A 66 2.83 -18.06 -31.05
CA VAL A 66 2.74 -18.24 -29.59
C VAL A 66 2.29 -19.68 -29.29
N SER A 67 3.05 -20.41 -28.47
CA SER A 67 2.81 -21.82 -28.15
C SER A 67 3.22 -22.15 -26.70
N PRO A 68 2.47 -23.03 -25.99
CA PRO A 68 2.86 -23.57 -24.69
C PRO A 68 4.20 -24.33 -24.69
N ASP A 69 4.61 -24.87 -25.84
CA ASP A 69 5.85 -25.65 -25.98
C ASP A 69 7.11 -24.77 -26.06
N LYS A 70 6.94 -23.46 -26.23
CA LYS A 70 8.07 -22.53 -26.29
C LYS A 70 8.61 -22.20 -24.90
N SER A 71 9.93 -22.11 -24.80
CA SER A 71 10.61 -21.60 -23.61
C SER A 71 10.38 -20.11 -23.39
N ASP A 72 10.10 -19.35 -24.46
CA ASP A 72 9.79 -17.92 -24.43
C ASP A 72 8.84 -17.57 -25.59
N ASN A 73 7.76 -16.83 -25.30
CA ASN A 73 6.75 -16.38 -26.26
C ASN A 73 6.76 -14.86 -26.49
N THR A 74 7.68 -14.10 -25.90
CA THR A 74 7.62 -12.64 -25.84
C THR A 74 7.66 -12.00 -27.23
N ALA A 75 8.51 -12.46 -28.14
CA ALA A 75 8.65 -11.87 -29.46
C ALA A 75 7.38 -12.05 -30.30
N GLU A 76 6.84 -13.27 -30.33
CA GLU A 76 5.64 -13.64 -31.08
C GLU A 76 4.39 -12.99 -30.50
N PHE A 77 4.27 -12.93 -29.17
CA PHE A 77 3.16 -12.23 -28.53
C PHE A 77 3.18 -10.73 -28.86
N ARG A 78 4.35 -10.10 -28.83
CA ARG A 78 4.51 -8.68 -29.23
C ARG A 78 4.17 -8.47 -30.70
N ALA A 79 4.51 -9.41 -31.58
CA ALA A 79 4.12 -9.36 -32.99
C ALA A 79 2.59 -9.43 -33.15
N ALA A 80 1.90 -10.27 -32.37
CA ALA A 80 0.45 -10.34 -32.37
C ALA A 80 -0.20 -9.04 -31.87
N VAL A 81 0.34 -8.42 -30.80
CA VAL A 81 -0.15 -7.13 -30.30
C VAL A 81 0.01 -6.04 -31.35
N GLU A 82 1.16 -5.96 -32.00
CA GLU A 82 1.42 -4.99 -33.07
C GLU A 82 0.48 -5.21 -34.27
N ALA A 83 0.18 -6.45 -34.62
CA ALA A 83 -0.78 -6.77 -35.65
C ALA A 83 -2.21 -6.36 -35.26
N ALA A 84 -2.64 -6.63 -34.03
CA ALA A 84 -3.93 -6.20 -33.50
C ALA A 84 -4.08 -4.67 -33.56
N ARG A 85 -3.02 -3.94 -33.21
CA ARG A 85 -2.97 -2.47 -33.30
C ARG A 85 -3.11 -1.98 -34.75
N LYS A 86 -2.33 -2.54 -35.68
CA LYS A 86 -2.36 -2.17 -37.11
C LYS A 86 -3.70 -2.46 -37.78
N GLN A 87 -4.32 -3.59 -37.42
CA GLN A 87 -5.59 -4.02 -37.98
C GLN A 87 -6.80 -3.36 -37.31
N LYS A 88 -6.58 -2.58 -36.23
CA LYS A 88 -7.66 -2.05 -35.37
C LYS A 88 -8.61 -3.16 -34.92
N ALA A 89 -8.01 -4.29 -34.51
CA ALA A 89 -8.76 -5.44 -34.02
C ALA A 89 -9.64 -5.03 -32.85
N SER A 90 -10.87 -5.54 -32.81
CA SER A 90 -11.74 -5.41 -31.63
C SER A 90 -11.41 -6.44 -30.56
N ARG A 91 -10.73 -7.53 -30.93
CA ARG A 91 -10.37 -8.60 -29.99
C ARG A 91 -9.03 -9.25 -30.29
N MET A 92 -8.28 -9.58 -29.24
CA MET A 92 -7.13 -10.49 -29.29
C MET A 92 -7.34 -11.65 -28.34
N VAL A 93 -7.10 -12.88 -28.80
CA VAL A 93 -7.28 -14.11 -27.99
C VAL A 93 -5.96 -14.83 -27.79
N LEU A 94 -5.73 -15.29 -26.55
CA LEU A 94 -4.69 -16.26 -26.20
C LEU A 94 -5.39 -17.59 -25.90
N PRO A 95 -5.27 -18.60 -26.77
CA PRO A 95 -5.86 -19.92 -26.53
C PRO A 95 -5.44 -20.50 -25.19
N HIS A 96 -6.31 -21.29 -24.57
CA HIS A 96 -6.04 -21.88 -23.26
C HIS A 96 -4.69 -22.62 -23.24
N GLY A 97 -3.79 -22.22 -22.35
CA GLY A 97 -2.50 -22.86 -22.18
C GLY A 97 -1.64 -22.27 -21.07
N VAL A 98 -0.42 -22.80 -20.95
CA VAL A 98 0.61 -22.27 -20.03
C VAL A 98 1.77 -21.74 -20.87
N TYR A 99 1.99 -20.43 -20.81
CA TYR A 99 2.94 -19.73 -21.68
C TYR A 99 4.07 -19.10 -20.87
N ARG A 100 5.31 -19.23 -21.34
CA ARG A 100 6.49 -18.68 -20.68
C ARG A 100 6.99 -17.40 -21.36
N PHE A 101 7.43 -16.44 -20.56
CA PHE A 101 7.98 -15.15 -20.99
C PHE A 101 9.23 -14.82 -20.18
N THR A 102 10.40 -14.82 -20.81
CA THR A 102 11.69 -14.65 -20.12
C THR A 102 12.48 -13.40 -20.53
N SER A 103 12.10 -12.77 -21.66
CA SER A 103 12.66 -11.49 -22.09
C SER A 103 12.39 -10.36 -21.06
N SER A 104 13.31 -9.39 -21.02
CA SER A 104 13.11 -8.12 -20.30
C SER A 104 12.03 -7.23 -20.92
N ASP A 105 11.62 -7.47 -22.17
CA ASP A 105 10.59 -6.69 -22.86
C ASP A 105 9.21 -6.87 -22.21
N TRP A 106 8.39 -5.84 -22.33
CA TRP A 106 7.05 -5.80 -21.76
C TRP A 106 6.03 -6.34 -22.78
N LEU A 107 4.92 -6.90 -22.29
CA LEU A 107 3.74 -7.11 -23.12
C LEU A 107 2.95 -5.80 -23.12
N GLU A 108 3.26 -4.93 -24.09
CA GLU A 108 2.75 -3.56 -24.14
C GLU A 108 1.56 -3.40 -25.07
N PHE A 109 0.46 -2.89 -24.52
CA PHE A 109 -0.75 -2.46 -25.21
C PHE A 109 -0.82 -0.94 -25.13
N ASN A 110 -0.52 -0.28 -26.25
CA ASN A 110 -0.40 1.17 -26.33
C ASN A 110 -1.40 1.75 -27.35
N GLY A 111 -2.28 2.63 -26.88
CA GLY A 111 -3.19 3.39 -27.74
C GLY A 111 -4.33 2.57 -28.36
N PHE A 112 -4.74 1.47 -27.74
CA PHE A 112 -5.90 0.69 -28.18
C PHE A 112 -7.21 1.44 -27.86
N SER A 113 -8.21 1.26 -28.71
CA SER A 113 -9.55 1.80 -28.49
C SER A 113 -10.59 0.74 -28.84
N ASP A 114 -11.60 0.57 -27.98
CA ASP A 114 -12.69 -0.38 -28.23
C ASP A 114 -12.18 -1.81 -28.46
N PHE A 115 -11.37 -2.30 -27.52
CA PHE A 115 -10.58 -3.53 -27.64
C PHE A 115 -10.72 -4.47 -26.45
N GLU A 116 -10.78 -5.78 -26.71
CA GLU A 116 -10.72 -6.84 -25.69
C GLU A 116 -9.49 -7.74 -25.87
N PHE A 117 -8.75 -7.98 -24.78
CA PHE A 117 -7.84 -9.12 -24.65
C PHE A 117 -8.49 -10.23 -23.81
N ASP A 118 -8.66 -11.42 -24.38
CA ASP A 118 -9.22 -12.59 -23.71
C ASP A 118 -8.19 -13.72 -23.64
N GLY A 119 -7.76 -14.05 -22.42
CA GLY A 119 -6.77 -15.07 -22.19
C GLY A 119 -7.29 -16.51 -22.12
N GLN A 120 -8.61 -16.72 -22.23
CA GLN A 120 -9.26 -18.04 -22.22
C GLN A 120 -8.83 -18.98 -21.08
N GLY A 121 -8.58 -18.41 -19.89
CA GLY A 121 -8.15 -19.13 -18.70
C GLY A 121 -6.67 -19.51 -18.67
N SER A 122 -5.86 -18.99 -19.59
CA SER A 122 -4.43 -19.29 -19.69
C SER A 122 -3.63 -18.83 -18.48
N THR A 123 -2.49 -19.47 -18.24
CA THR A 123 -1.49 -19.03 -17.26
C THR A 123 -0.25 -18.53 -17.96
N LEU A 124 0.14 -17.29 -17.68
CA LEU A 124 1.34 -16.66 -18.19
C LEU A 124 2.40 -16.65 -17.09
N ILE A 125 3.49 -17.39 -17.30
CA ILE A 125 4.59 -17.54 -16.35
C ILE A 125 5.76 -16.66 -16.79
N PHE A 126 6.12 -15.70 -15.95
CA PHE A 126 7.20 -14.77 -16.23
C PHE A 126 8.48 -15.17 -15.50
N SER A 127 9.63 -14.90 -16.12
CA SER A 127 10.89 -14.78 -15.40
C SER A 127 11.87 -13.85 -16.08
N LYS A 128 12.08 -12.69 -15.48
CA LYS A 128 12.87 -11.61 -16.07
C LYS A 128 14.27 -11.51 -15.45
N PRO A 129 15.27 -11.01 -16.18
CA PRO A 129 16.59 -10.73 -15.61
C PRO A 129 16.48 -9.75 -14.44
N ARG A 130 17.22 -10.04 -13.36
CA ARG A 130 17.38 -9.12 -12.24
C ARG A 130 18.06 -7.82 -12.72
N ASP A 131 17.75 -6.70 -12.07
CA ASP A 131 18.32 -5.36 -12.34
C ASP A 131 17.90 -4.67 -13.64
N VAL A 132 16.98 -5.26 -14.41
CA VAL A 132 16.33 -4.57 -15.51
C VAL A 132 14.95 -4.13 -15.04
N GLN A 133 14.71 -2.81 -14.97
CA GLN A 133 13.37 -2.30 -14.70
C GLN A 133 12.42 -2.83 -15.77
N SER A 134 11.40 -3.57 -15.35
CA SER A 134 10.50 -4.23 -16.27
C SER A 134 9.11 -4.41 -15.66
N CYS A 135 8.10 -4.50 -16.51
CA CYS A 135 6.77 -4.97 -16.14
C CYS A 135 6.38 -6.19 -16.96
N MET A 136 5.37 -6.93 -16.49
CA MET A 136 4.85 -8.08 -17.23
C MET A 136 3.90 -7.58 -18.33
N PHE A 137 2.86 -6.85 -17.93
CA PHE A 137 1.94 -6.13 -18.82
C PHE A 137 2.11 -4.61 -18.65
N ASN A 138 2.03 -3.90 -19.77
CA ASN A 138 2.00 -2.44 -19.82
C ASN A 138 0.77 -1.99 -20.62
N ILE A 139 -0.19 -1.32 -20.01
CA ILE A 139 -1.42 -0.85 -20.66
C ILE A 139 -1.42 0.67 -20.61
N ILE A 140 -1.19 1.32 -21.76
CA ILE A 140 -0.94 2.76 -21.83
C ILE A 140 -1.87 3.44 -22.84
N GLY A 141 -2.46 4.56 -22.43
CA GLY A 141 -3.18 5.47 -23.32
C GLY A 141 -4.35 4.81 -24.05
N CYS A 142 -4.92 3.74 -23.48
CA CYS A 142 -6.02 3.00 -24.08
C CYS A 142 -7.37 3.60 -23.67
N ARG A 143 -8.39 3.43 -24.54
CA ARG A 143 -9.75 3.91 -24.29
C ARG A 143 -10.79 2.81 -24.49
N ARG A 144 -11.68 2.59 -23.52
CA ARG A 144 -12.72 1.54 -23.58
C ARG A 144 -12.11 0.19 -23.93
N VAL A 145 -11.29 -0.32 -23.03
CA VAL A 145 -10.59 -1.59 -23.23
C VAL A 145 -10.85 -2.56 -22.08
N ARG A 146 -10.86 -3.85 -22.41
CA ARG A 146 -11.08 -4.93 -21.44
C ARG A 146 -9.97 -5.97 -21.52
N PHE A 147 -9.46 -6.39 -20.37
CA PHE A 147 -8.50 -7.48 -20.24
C PHE A 147 -9.12 -8.53 -19.32
N ARG A 148 -9.24 -9.77 -19.79
CA ARG A 148 -9.93 -10.82 -19.02
C ARG A 148 -9.44 -12.24 -19.17
N ASN A 149 -9.83 -13.08 -18.22
CA ASN A 149 -9.69 -14.54 -18.25
C ASN A 149 -8.24 -15.03 -18.36
N PHE A 150 -7.35 -14.58 -17.49
CA PHE A 150 -5.98 -15.14 -17.47
C PHE A 150 -5.38 -15.09 -16.09
N ARG A 151 -4.25 -15.77 -15.96
CA ARG A 151 -3.48 -15.85 -14.73
C ARG A 151 -2.07 -15.38 -14.97
N ILE A 152 -1.52 -14.66 -14.02
CA ILE A 152 -0.14 -14.19 -14.02
C ILE A 152 0.61 -14.94 -12.92
N ASP A 153 1.73 -15.55 -13.25
CA ASP A 153 2.60 -16.21 -12.28
C ASP A 153 4.08 -15.92 -12.56
N TRP A 154 4.92 -16.22 -11.59
CA TRP A 154 6.36 -16.12 -11.69
C TRP A 154 7.03 -17.49 -11.70
N ASP A 155 8.23 -17.50 -12.28
CA ASP A 155 9.28 -18.50 -12.28
C ASP A 155 9.71 -19.06 -10.92
N TRP A 156 8.84 -19.62 -10.08
CA TRP A 156 9.22 -20.06 -8.73
C TRP A 156 10.19 -21.25 -8.70
N GLU A 157 10.26 -22.07 -9.74
CA GLU A 157 11.21 -23.18 -9.80
C GLU A 157 12.63 -22.66 -10.07
N ARG A 158 12.73 -21.58 -10.85
CA ARG A 158 13.99 -20.93 -11.21
C ARG A 158 14.47 -19.91 -10.18
N ASP A 159 13.59 -19.00 -9.77
CA ASP A 159 13.94 -17.84 -8.93
C ASP A 159 12.79 -17.49 -7.96
N PRO A 160 12.64 -18.22 -6.83
CA PRO A 160 11.63 -17.95 -5.81
C PRO A 160 11.63 -16.49 -5.35
N ILE A 161 10.45 -15.89 -5.17
CA ILE A 161 10.37 -14.48 -4.73
C ILE A 161 10.53 -14.29 -3.22
N ALA A 162 10.26 -15.34 -2.44
CA ALA A 162 10.53 -15.42 -1.01
C ALA A 162 10.67 -16.88 -0.56
N SER A 163 11.15 -17.10 0.65
CA SER A 163 11.31 -18.43 1.26
C SER A 163 10.85 -18.43 2.72
N LEU A 164 10.31 -19.55 3.18
CA LEU A 164 10.24 -19.81 4.62
C LEU A 164 11.61 -20.34 5.08
N ILE A 165 12.14 -19.74 6.14
CA ILE A 165 13.44 -20.09 6.72
C ILE A 165 13.32 -20.34 8.23
N GLU A 166 14.24 -21.13 8.75
CA GLU A 166 14.46 -21.32 10.19
C GLU A 166 15.88 -20.85 10.55
N VAL A 167 16.01 -20.15 11.68
CA VAL A 167 17.32 -19.78 12.22
C VAL A 167 17.96 -21.03 12.80
N GLU A 168 18.97 -21.57 12.12
CA GLU A 168 19.68 -22.76 12.57
C GLU A 168 20.63 -22.41 13.72
N LYS A 169 21.41 -21.34 13.53
CA LYS A 169 22.46 -20.93 14.45
C LYS A 169 22.72 -19.43 14.37
N VAL A 170 23.04 -18.84 15.51
CA VAL A 170 23.58 -17.48 15.60
C VAL A 170 24.94 -17.60 16.25
N ASP A 171 25.96 -16.98 15.67
CA ASP A 171 27.30 -16.90 16.26
C ASP A 171 27.23 -16.28 17.66
N PRO A 172 27.90 -16.83 18.69
CA PRO A 172 27.89 -16.24 20.04
C PRO A 172 28.40 -14.80 20.08
N GLU A 173 29.36 -14.46 19.23
CA GLU A 173 29.88 -13.09 19.05
C GLU A 173 29.05 -12.27 18.04
N ARG A 174 27.93 -12.82 17.55
CA ARG A 174 26.98 -12.17 16.64
C ARG A 174 27.58 -11.69 15.32
N ARG A 175 28.62 -12.36 14.82
CA ARG A 175 29.22 -12.03 13.51
C ARG A 175 28.41 -12.54 12.33
N TRP A 176 27.68 -13.65 12.49
CA TRP A 176 26.87 -14.25 11.44
C TRP A 176 25.70 -15.07 12.00
N ALA A 177 24.75 -15.38 11.13
CA ALA A 177 23.66 -16.33 11.40
C ALA A 177 23.47 -17.28 10.23
N ASP A 178 23.16 -18.54 10.53
CA ASP A 178 22.87 -19.59 9.57
C ASP A 178 21.36 -19.78 9.46
N PHE A 179 20.84 -19.73 8.24
CA PHE A 179 19.42 -19.85 7.92
C PHE A 179 19.17 -21.09 7.06
N ARG A 180 18.27 -21.95 7.50
CA ARG A 180 17.84 -23.15 6.78
C ARG A 180 16.57 -22.86 5.98
N PHE A 181 16.58 -23.16 4.70
CA PHE A 181 15.43 -23.04 3.80
C PHE A 181 14.56 -24.29 3.93
N VAL A 182 13.45 -24.19 4.67
CA VAL A 182 12.71 -25.37 5.14
C VAL A 182 11.96 -26.10 4.02
N ASP A 183 11.56 -25.38 2.97
CA ASP A 183 10.79 -25.95 1.85
C ASP A 183 11.70 -26.49 0.72
N TYR A 184 13.03 -26.39 0.86
CA TYR A 184 13.97 -26.72 -0.20
C TYR A 184 14.97 -27.78 0.24
N ARG A 185 15.13 -28.82 -0.58
CA ARG A 185 16.30 -29.72 -0.48
C ARG A 185 17.56 -29.02 -0.97
N LYS A 186 17.44 -28.33 -2.10
CA LYS A 186 18.45 -27.45 -2.68
C LYS A 186 17.76 -26.19 -3.19
N PHE A 187 18.21 -25.04 -2.74
CA PHE A 187 17.64 -23.77 -3.20
C PHE A 187 18.11 -23.46 -4.63
N PRO A 188 17.20 -23.17 -5.58
CA PRO A 188 17.52 -23.10 -7.01
C PRO A 188 18.39 -21.89 -7.37
N GLN A 189 18.14 -20.73 -6.77
CA GLN A 189 18.85 -19.49 -7.07
C GLN A 189 20.03 -19.26 -6.13
N ARG A 190 21.25 -19.59 -6.58
CA ARG A 190 22.45 -19.54 -5.74
C ARG A 190 22.97 -18.11 -5.53
N ASP A 191 22.77 -17.21 -6.48
CA ASP A 191 23.00 -15.78 -6.29
C ASP A 191 21.76 -15.15 -5.64
N ILE A 192 21.61 -15.35 -4.34
CA ILE A 192 20.39 -14.97 -3.63
C ILE A 192 20.38 -13.47 -3.26
N ARG A 193 19.20 -12.85 -3.25
CA ARG A 193 18.98 -11.51 -2.68
C ARG A 193 18.16 -11.64 -1.41
N ILE A 194 18.41 -10.76 -0.44
CA ILE A 194 17.64 -10.72 0.80
C ILE A 194 17.34 -9.26 1.10
N ASN A 195 16.10 -8.82 0.87
CA ASN A 195 15.70 -7.45 1.20
C ASN A 195 15.29 -7.33 2.66
N LEU A 196 14.53 -8.32 3.14
CA LEU A 196 14.07 -8.38 4.52
C LEU A 196 13.76 -9.81 4.95
N ILE A 197 13.74 -10.01 6.27
CA ILE A 197 13.16 -11.17 6.91
C ILE A 197 12.10 -10.73 7.93
N ASP A 198 10.91 -11.31 7.86
CA ASP A 198 9.82 -11.08 8.83
C ASP A 198 9.53 -12.35 9.60
N GLN A 199 9.47 -12.24 10.92
CA GLN A 199 9.17 -13.37 11.78
C GLN A 199 7.75 -13.86 11.50
N VAL A 200 7.61 -15.18 11.44
CA VAL A 200 6.33 -15.87 11.25
C VAL A 200 5.98 -16.53 12.58
N LYS A 201 4.80 -16.24 13.14
CA LYS A 201 4.29 -16.97 14.32
C LYS A 201 3.64 -18.27 13.84
N ALA A 202 3.68 -19.33 14.64
CA ALA A 202 3.27 -20.69 14.24
C ALA A 202 1.81 -20.80 13.71
N ASP A 203 1.00 -19.79 13.99
CA ASP A 203 -0.41 -19.62 13.64
C ASP A 203 -0.70 -18.45 12.67
N SER A 204 0.31 -17.67 12.26
CA SER A 204 0.15 -16.45 11.46
C SER A 204 0.94 -16.55 10.16
N THR A 205 0.25 -16.42 9.04
CA THR A 205 0.86 -16.42 7.71
C THR A 205 1.22 -15.04 7.17
N ALA A 206 0.84 -13.96 7.85
CA ALA A 206 0.99 -12.59 7.35
C ALA A 206 2.43 -12.06 7.37
N GLY A 207 3.30 -12.65 8.20
CA GLY A 207 4.57 -12.03 8.60
C GLY A 207 4.34 -10.77 9.46
N MET A 208 5.39 -10.28 10.11
CA MET A 208 5.38 -9.30 11.21
C MET A 208 5.12 -9.92 12.59
N GLY A 209 5.88 -10.95 12.98
CA GLY A 209 6.07 -11.25 14.41
C GLY A 209 6.85 -10.14 15.14
N GLU A 210 7.52 -10.47 16.24
CA GLU A 210 8.32 -9.51 17.01
C GLU A 210 9.62 -9.08 16.31
N GLY A 211 10.01 -9.77 15.23
CA GLY A 211 11.22 -9.49 14.47
C GLY A 211 10.94 -9.19 12.99
N THR A 212 11.18 -7.95 12.58
CA THR A 212 11.35 -7.54 11.18
C THR A 212 12.75 -6.98 11.01
N PHE A 213 13.53 -7.56 10.11
CA PHE A 213 14.90 -7.14 9.88
C PHE A 213 15.11 -6.86 8.40
N TRP A 214 15.60 -5.67 8.09
CA TRP A 214 15.99 -5.26 6.75
C TRP A 214 17.46 -5.55 6.51
N LEU A 215 17.79 -5.92 5.28
CA LEU A 215 19.13 -6.30 4.88
C LEU A 215 19.55 -5.57 3.61
N ALA A 216 20.85 -5.36 3.47
CA ALA A 216 21.45 -5.03 2.19
C ALA A 216 21.24 -6.20 1.22
N PRO A 217 20.56 -6.02 0.07
CA PRO A 217 20.15 -7.13 -0.79
C PRO A 217 21.31 -8.00 -1.28
N THR A 218 22.48 -7.37 -1.46
CA THR A 218 23.72 -7.99 -1.92
C THR A 218 24.75 -8.16 -0.81
N GLY A 219 24.33 -8.09 0.46
CA GLY A 219 25.20 -8.31 1.62
C GLY A 219 25.94 -9.65 1.56
N GLU A 220 27.05 -9.71 2.30
CA GLU A 220 27.91 -10.89 2.39
C GLU A 220 27.17 -12.07 2.99
N LYS A 221 27.28 -13.20 2.29
CA LYS A 221 26.57 -14.44 2.57
C LYS A 221 27.28 -15.60 1.89
N LYS A 222 27.15 -16.79 2.47
CA LYS A 222 27.80 -18.01 1.97
C LYS A 222 26.88 -19.19 2.12
N TRP A 223 26.65 -19.93 1.03
CA TRP A 223 26.00 -21.22 1.13
C TRP A 223 26.93 -22.23 1.82
N LEU A 224 26.48 -22.78 2.94
CA LEU A 224 27.18 -23.84 3.67
C LEU A 224 26.72 -25.23 3.22
N GLY A 225 25.59 -25.30 2.51
CA GLY A 225 25.04 -26.51 1.90
C GLY A 225 23.99 -26.18 0.85
N ASP A 226 23.23 -27.21 0.46
CA ASP A 226 22.19 -27.07 -0.57
C ASP A 226 21.03 -26.17 -0.11
N ASN A 227 20.68 -26.17 1.17
CA ASN A 227 19.60 -25.38 1.76
C ASN A 227 19.97 -24.64 3.06
N LEU A 228 21.27 -24.42 3.29
CA LEU A 228 21.78 -23.71 4.48
C LEU A 228 22.64 -22.52 4.05
N LEU A 229 22.23 -21.31 4.42
CA LEU A 229 22.89 -20.06 4.06
C LEU A 229 23.38 -19.33 5.32
N ARG A 230 24.67 -19.01 5.34
CA ARG A 230 25.24 -18.05 6.30
C ARG A 230 25.04 -16.63 5.80
N VAL A 231 24.60 -15.73 6.67
CA VAL A 231 24.53 -14.29 6.41
C VAL A 231 25.34 -13.56 7.47
N GLU A 232 26.27 -12.72 7.03
CA GLU A 232 27.13 -11.93 7.90
C GLU A 232 26.37 -10.75 8.51
N ALA A 233 26.78 -10.32 9.71
CA ALA A 233 26.17 -9.23 10.46
C ALA A 233 26.16 -7.89 9.69
N GLY A 234 27.20 -7.64 8.90
CA GLY A 234 27.30 -6.45 8.03
C GLY A 234 26.21 -6.38 6.96
N SER A 235 25.53 -7.49 6.66
CA SER A 235 24.41 -7.54 5.71
C SER A 235 23.11 -7.00 6.28
N PHE A 236 22.97 -6.90 7.61
CA PHE A 236 21.78 -6.33 8.23
C PHE A 236 21.85 -4.80 8.24
N ASN A 237 20.72 -4.13 8.07
CA ASN A 237 20.65 -2.69 8.23
C ASN A 237 21.13 -2.30 9.64
N GLY A 238 22.05 -1.34 9.71
CA GLY A 238 22.77 -0.99 10.94
C GLY A 238 24.10 -1.74 11.13
N GLY A 239 24.48 -2.62 10.21
CA GLY A 239 25.79 -3.27 10.15
C GLY A 239 26.06 -4.27 11.28
N ARG A 240 25.01 -4.75 11.97
CA ARG A 240 25.11 -5.66 13.11
C ARG A 240 23.97 -6.68 13.11
N MET A 241 24.23 -7.87 13.63
CA MET A 241 23.23 -8.92 13.78
C MET A 241 22.19 -8.54 14.86
N PRO A 242 20.87 -8.61 14.58
CA PRO A 242 19.84 -8.22 15.53
C PRO A 242 19.82 -9.06 16.80
N GLU A 243 19.67 -8.41 17.96
CA GLU A 243 19.68 -9.07 19.27
C GLU A 243 18.54 -10.08 19.45
N GLN A 244 17.41 -9.81 18.83
CA GLN A 244 16.19 -10.59 18.92
C GLN A 244 16.24 -11.89 18.10
N LEU A 245 17.20 -12.02 17.18
CA LEU A 245 17.37 -13.20 16.35
C LEU A 245 17.93 -14.36 17.19
N LYS A 246 17.20 -15.48 17.24
CA LYS A 246 17.53 -16.66 18.07
C LYS A 246 17.33 -17.96 17.28
N PRO A 247 18.15 -19.00 17.52
CA PRO A 247 17.93 -20.32 16.94
C PRO A 247 16.51 -20.86 17.15
N GLY A 248 15.97 -21.57 16.16
CA GLY A 248 14.62 -22.15 16.16
C GLY A 248 13.48 -21.20 15.74
N GLN A 249 13.75 -19.90 15.62
CA GLN A 249 12.76 -18.96 15.09
C GLN A 249 12.55 -19.15 13.58
N ARG A 250 11.33 -18.91 13.10
CA ARG A 250 11.00 -18.94 11.68
C ARG A 250 10.71 -17.57 11.11
N PHE A 251 11.17 -17.36 9.89
CA PHE A 251 10.99 -16.11 9.16
C PHE A 251 10.57 -16.38 7.73
N ARG A 252 9.82 -15.43 7.18
CA ARG A 252 9.67 -15.24 5.76
C ARG A 252 10.83 -14.38 5.27
N MET A 253 11.63 -14.90 4.35
CA MET A 253 12.76 -14.20 3.73
C MET A 253 12.37 -13.74 2.33
N SER A 254 12.28 -12.43 2.11
CA SER A 254 11.91 -11.87 0.80
C SER A 254 13.15 -11.63 -0.07
N HIS A 255 13.14 -12.19 -1.27
CA HIS A 255 14.22 -12.08 -2.25
C HIS A 255 14.04 -10.91 -3.22
N TYR A 256 12.82 -10.40 -3.30
CA TYR A 256 12.44 -9.19 -4.04
C TYR A 256 11.71 -8.21 -3.12
N TYR A 257 11.75 -6.93 -3.49
CA TYR A 257 10.95 -5.87 -2.88
C TYR A 257 10.79 -4.74 -3.90
N GLY A 258 9.62 -4.63 -4.52
CA GLY A 258 9.31 -3.56 -5.49
C GLY A 258 10.19 -3.56 -6.75
N THR A 259 10.68 -4.72 -7.21
CA THR A 259 11.62 -4.78 -8.35
C THR A 259 10.94 -4.65 -9.71
N TYR A 260 9.69 -5.14 -9.83
CA TYR A 260 8.91 -5.12 -11.07
C TYR A 260 7.46 -4.71 -10.81
N THR A 261 6.68 -4.58 -11.88
CA THR A 261 5.23 -4.44 -11.82
C THR A 261 4.58 -5.55 -12.62
N GLY A 262 3.55 -6.21 -12.08
CA GLY A 262 2.74 -7.18 -12.80
C GLY A 262 2.01 -6.51 -13.96
N VAL A 263 1.08 -5.62 -13.65
CA VAL A 263 0.31 -4.84 -14.64
C VAL A 263 0.48 -3.35 -14.35
N ALA A 264 1.25 -2.67 -15.20
CA ALA A 264 1.38 -1.22 -15.19
C ALA A 264 0.28 -0.59 -16.06
N MET A 265 -0.41 0.44 -15.55
CA MET A 265 -1.53 1.10 -16.21
C MET A 265 -1.37 2.60 -16.14
N SER A 266 -1.34 3.26 -17.31
CA SER A 266 -1.16 4.71 -17.37
C SER A 266 -1.98 5.39 -18.44
N GLY A 267 -2.58 6.53 -18.10
CA GLY A 267 -3.33 7.37 -19.04
C GLY A 267 -4.51 6.69 -19.72
N ASN A 268 -5.02 5.56 -19.18
CA ASN A 268 -6.17 4.89 -19.76
C ASN A 268 -7.47 5.55 -19.31
N ILE A 269 -8.50 5.48 -20.16
CA ILE A 269 -9.85 5.98 -19.87
C ILE A 269 -10.86 4.89 -20.23
N HIS A 270 -11.65 4.44 -19.26
CA HIS A 270 -12.54 3.29 -19.40
C HIS A 270 -11.77 1.97 -19.60
N LEU A 271 -11.06 1.55 -18.56
CA LEU A 271 -10.34 0.26 -18.52
C LEU A 271 -11.05 -0.71 -17.57
N THR A 272 -11.37 -1.91 -18.07
CA THR A 272 -11.90 -3.02 -17.27
C THR A 272 -10.87 -4.15 -17.18
N LEU A 273 -10.46 -4.50 -15.96
CA LEU A 273 -9.77 -5.75 -15.65
C LEU A 273 -10.78 -6.73 -15.05
N GLN A 274 -10.89 -7.94 -15.59
CA GLN A 274 -11.93 -8.88 -15.18
C GLN A 274 -11.46 -10.34 -15.17
N ASP A 275 -11.80 -11.10 -14.13
CA ASP A 275 -11.51 -12.54 -14.05
C ASP A 275 -10.01 -12.85 -14.24
N ILE A 276 -9.17 -12.18 -13.43
CA ILE A 276 -7.72 -12.30 -13.47
C ILE A 276 -7.19 -12.80 -12.12
N ASP A 277 -6.41 -13.88 -12.14
CA ASP A 277 -5.67 -14.34 -10.95
C ASP A 277 -4.18 -13.99 -11.06
N MET A 278 -3.67 -13.17 -10.16
CA MET A 278 -2.25 -12.92 -9.96
C MET A 278 -1.73 -13.88 -8.88
N TYR A 279 -1.09 -14.96 -9.30
CA TYR A 279 -0.49 -15.92 -8.38
C TYR A 279 0.81 -15.43 -7.78
N SER A 280 1.62 -14.72 -8.55
CA SER A 280 2.76 -14.03 -7.98
C SER A 280 3.39 -12.94 -8.84
N CYS A 281 4.01 -11.96 -8.16
CA CYS A 281 4.83 -10.93 -8.78
C CYS A 281 6.01 -10.51 -7.88
N PRO A 282 7.26 -10.45 -8.39
CA PRO A 282 8.44 -9.90 -7.69
C PRO A 282 8.42 -8.36 -7.56
N GLY A 283 7.26 -7.76 -7.31
CA GLY A 283 7.09 -6.34 -6.99
C GLY A 283 5.62 -5.98 -6.81
N PHE A 284 5.19 -4.87 -7.38
CA PHE A 284 3.79 -4.42 -7.33
C PHE A 284 2.93 -5.29 -8.25
N ALA A 285 1.75 -5.74 -7.83
CA ALA A 285 0.89 -6.51 -8.73
C ALA A 285 0.20 -5.63 -9.77
N PHE A 286 -0.55 -4.61 -9.34
CA PHE A 286 -1.22 -3.65 -10.20
C PHE A 286 -0.82 -2.24 -9.82
N HIS A 287 -0.31 -1.47 -10.79
CA HIS A 287 0.09 -0.09 -10.56
C HIS A 287 -0.61 0.83 -11.56
N ALA A 288 -1.53 1.65 -11.06
CA ALA A 288 -2.20 2.69 -11.83
C ALA A 288 -1.53 4.05 -11.60
N TYR A 289 -1.18 4.75 -12.66
CA TYR A 289 -0.50 6.04 -12.55
C TYR A 289 -0.70 6.98 -13.73
N ASP A 290 -0.23 8.22 -13.56
CA ASP A 290 -0.15 9.28 -14.58
C ASP A 290 -1.38 9.36 -15.49
N GLY A 291 -2.45 10.01 -15.00
CA GLY A 291 -3.62 10.30 -15.82
C GLY A 291 -4.63 9.16 -15.99
N GLN A 292 -4.42 8.01 -15.34
CA GLN A 292 -5.41 6.92 -15.27
C GLN A 292 -6.76 7.45 -14.75
N HIS A 293 -7.85 7.14 -15.45
CA HIS A 293 -9.18 7.69 -15.16
C HIS A 293 -10.30 6.72 -15.55
N HIS A 294 -11.40 6.65 -14.78
CA HIS A 294 -12.54 5.76 -15.03
C HIS A 294 -12.14 4.32 -15.35
N TRP A 295 -11.86 3.52 -14.33
CA TRP A 295 -11.40 2.15 -14.52
C TRP A 295 -11.90 1.25 -13.40
N GLN A 296 -11.89 -0.06 -13.64
CA GLN A 296 -12.43 -1.02 -12.70
C GLN A 296 -11.72 -2.37 -12.70
N MET A 297 -11.76 -3.02 -11.54
CA MET A 297 -11.39 -4.40 -11.30
C MET A 297 -12.62 -5.19 -10.86
N LYS A 298 -12.95 -6.25 -11.60
CA LYS A 298 -14.08 -7.13 -11.32
C LYS A 298 -13.59 -8.56 -11.19
N ASN A 299 -13.67 -9.17 -10.00
CA ASN A 299 -13.13 -10.51 -9.76
C ASN A 299 -11.64 -10.62 -10.18
N VAL A 300 -10.82 -9.71 -9.66
CA VAL A 300 -9.37 -9.70 -9.85
C VAL A 300 -8.72 -10.07 -8.52
N ASN A 301 -8.00 -11.18 -8.51
CA ASN A 301 -7.54 -11.82 -7.28
C ASN A 301 -6.02 -11.89 -7.23
N ILE A 302 -5.43 -11.54 -6.09
CA ILE A 302 -4.04 -11.85 -5.75
C ILE A 302 -4.08 -12.94 -4.69
N VAL A 303 -3.84 -14.17 -5.12
CA VAL A 303 -4.02 -15.37 -4.31
C VAL A 303 -2.87 -16.33 -4.50
N ARG A 304 -2.55 -17.10 -3.47
CA ARG A 304 -1.54 -18.15 -3.63
C ARG A 304 -2.01 -19.14 -4.69
N LYS A 305 -1.09 -19.56 -5.55
CA LYS A 305 -1.37 -20.62 -6.52
C LYS A 305 -1.92 -21.85 -5.79
N PRO A 306 -3.10 -22.38 -6.19
CA PRO A 306 -3.68 -23.56 -5.56
C PRO A 306 -2.69 -24.73 -5.50
N GLY A 307 -2.68 -25.44 -4.38
CA GLY A 307 -1.76 -26.57 -4.15
C GLY A 307 -0.33 -26.17 -3.78
N THR A 308 -0.04 -24.89 -3.56
CA THR A 308 1.29 -24.41 -3.12
C THR A 308 1.25 -23.84 -1.71
N PHE A 309 2.40 -23.87 -1.04
CA PHE A 309 2.62 -23.21 0.26
C PHE A 309 3.53 -21.98 0.14
N ARG A 310 3.48 -21.30 -1.01
CA ARG A 310 4.29 -20.09 -1.25
C ARG A 310 4.09 -19.08 -0.12
N PRO A 311 5.15 -18.52 0.47
CA PRO A 311 5.04 -17.68 1.66
C PRO A 311 4.52 -16.27 1.36
N ILE A 312 4.58 -15.82 0.10
CA ILE A 312 3.95 -14.59 -0.39
C ILE A 312 3.34 -14.81 -1.78
N THR A 313 2.42 -13.94 -2.14
CA THR A 313 1.96 -13.75 -3.53
C THR A 313 2.82 -12.68 -4.22
N VAL A 314 2.91 -11.50 -3.63
CA VAL A 314 3.58 -10.32 -4.22
C VAL A 314 4.60 -9.74 -3.27
N SER A 315 5.69 -9.19 -3.80
CA SER A 315 6.80 -8.68 -2.97
C SER A 315 6.70 -7.21 -2.56
N ALA A 316 5.72 -6.48 -3.11
CA ALA A 316 5.33 -5.11 -2.71
C ALA A 316 3.80 -5.03 -2.68
N ASP A 317 3.22 -3.84 -2.94
CA ASP A 317 1.78 -3.61 -2.84
C ASP A 317 1.00 -4.41 -3.90
N SER A 318 -0.21 -4.82 -3.50
CA SER A 318 -1.14 -5.51 -4.37
C SER A 318 -1.75 -4.57 -5.43
N VAL A 319 -2.37 -3.48 -5.00
CA VAL A 319 -2.91 -2.43 -5.88
C VAL A 319 -2.36 -1.08 -5.40
N HIS A 320 -1.54 -0.45 -6.23
CA HIS A 320 -0.96 0.85 -5.94
C HIS A 320 -1.49 1.87 -6.95
N ILE A 321 -2.05 2.98 -6.49
CA ILE A 321 -2.55 4.08 -7.31
C ILE A 321 -1.74 5.32 -6.96
N THR A 322 -0.97 5.82 -7.93
CA THR A 322 -0.17 7.05 -7.76
C THR A 322 -0.42 8.05 -8.88
N LYS A 323 -0.79 9.29 -8.58
CA LYS A 323 -0.92 10.34 -9.62
C LYS A 323 -1.97 9.98 -10.68
N ALA A 324 -3.08 9.38 -10.24
CA ALA A 324 -4.23 9.11 -11.10
C ALA A 324 -5.17 10.33 -11.10
N LYS A 325 -6.21 10.29 -11.94
CA LYS A 325 -7.28 11.30 -11.99
C LYS A 325 -8.59 10.84 -11.32
N GLY A 326 -8.56 9.68 -10.67
CA GLY A 326 -9.68 9.12 -9.92
C GLY A 326 -10.65 8.26 -10.74
N TYR A 327 -11.84 8.03 -10.18
CA TYR A 327 -12.89 7.17 -10.71
C TYR A 327 -12.41 5.73 -10.85
N PHE A 328 -12.29 5.04 -9.71
CA PHE A 328 -11.90 3.63 -9.64
C PHE A 328 -12.95 2.77 -8.92
N LYS A 329 -13.30 1.61 -9.48
CA LYS A 329 -14.12 0.58 -8.80
C LYS A 329 -13.34 -0.73 -8.63
N MET A 330 -13.44 -1.33 -7.45
CA MET A 330 -12.96 -2.68 -7.19
C MET A 330 -14.09 -3.47 -6.55
N GLU A 331 -14.54 -4.52 -7.23
CA GLU A 331 -15.68 -5.32 -6.81
C GLU A 331 -15.37 -6.81 -6.83
N ASN A 332 -15.75 -7.52 -5.78
CA ASN A 332 -15.60 -8.97 -5.64
C ASN A 332 -14.15 -9.45 -5.81
N CYS A 333 -13.18 -8.76 -5.22
CA CYS A 333 -11.75 -9.04 -5.39
C CYS A 333 -11.11 -9.55 -4.09
N GLU A 334 -10.10 -10.42 -4.20
CA GLU A 334 -9.31 -10.92 -3.07
C GLU A 334 -7.84 -10.48 -3.16
N MET A 335 -7.29 -9.95 -2.07
CA MET A 335 -5.89 -9.52 -1.96
C MET A 335 -5.25 -10.21 -0.75
N SER A 336 -4.38 -11.18 -1.00
CA SER A 336 -3.88 -12.07 0.04
C SER A 336 -2.37 -12.27 0.01
N PHE A 337 -1.75 -12.47 1.18
CA PHE A 337 -0.33 -12.84 1.34
C PHE A 337 0.68 -11.89 0.65
N GLY A 338 0.32 -10.62 0.50
CA GLY A 338 1.23 -9.58 0.01
C GLY A 338 2.33 -9.25 1.02
N ASN A 339 3.50 -8.88 0.51
CA ASN A 339 4.63 -8.46 1.34
C ASN A 339 4.61 -6.95 1.66
N ASP A 340 3.58 -6.23 1.22
CA ASP A 340 3.30 -4.83 1.55
C ASP A 340 1.77 -4.58 1.52
N ASP A 341 1.33 -3.33 1.36
CA ASP A 341 -0.08 -2.92 1.42
C ASP A 341 -0.98 -3.66 0.41
N CYS A 342 -2.19 -4.08 0.81
CA CYS A 342 -3.13 -4.66 -0.16
C CYS A 342 -3.72 -3.61 -1.12
N PHE A 343 -3.88 -2.38 -0.65
CA PHE A 343 -4.35 -1.27 -1.47
C PHE A 343 -3.73 0.03 -0.97
N ASN A 344 -3.03 0.76 -1.82
CA ASN A 344 -2.44 2.06 -1.49
C ASN A 344 -2.86 3.07 -2.56
N VAL A 345 -3.55 4.12 -2.14
CA VAL A 345 -3.87 5.26 -3.01
C VAL A 345 -3.28 6.53 -2.43
N ASN A 346 -2.44 7.19 -3.20
CA ASN A 346 -1.87 8.48 -2.86
C ASN A 346 -1.52 9.27 -4.13
N ASP A 347 -1.71 10.58 -4.10
CA ASP A 347 -1.03 11.45 -5.05
C ASP A 347 0.30 11.88 -4.46
N GLN A 348 1.37 11.83 -5.26
CA GLN A 348 2.71 12.13 -4.76
C GLN A 348 2.88 13.64 -4.59
N SER A 349 2.98 14.11 -3.35
CA SER A 349 3.40 15.48 -3.05
C SER A 349 4.92 15.61 -3.04
N ARG A 350 5.42 16.84 -2.94
CA ARG A 350 6.85 17.14 -2.70
C ARG A 350 7.03 18.08 -1.52
N THR A 351 8.22 18.10 -0.94
CA THR A 351 8.61 19.13 0.03
C THR A 351 9.97 19.72 -0.35
N GLY A 352 10.17 20.99 -0.01
CA GLY A 352 11.46 21.63 -0.14
C GLY A 352 11.59 22.88 0.72
N ILE A 353 12.79 23.44 0.69
CA ILE A 353 13.15 24.65 1.42
C ILE A 353 13.20 25.83 0.46
N ARG A 354 12.46 26.89 0.77
CA ARG A 354 12.51 28.13 0.00
C ARG A 354 13.91 28.75 0.06
N ARG A 355 14.45 29.17 -1.08
CA ARG A 355 15.77 29.80 -1.17
C ARG A 355 15.75 31.22 -1.71
N GLY A 356 14.95 31.46 -2.73
CA GLY A 356 14.78 32.77 -3.33
C GLY A 356 13.33 33.25 -3.29
N GLU A 357 13.08 34.39 -3.92
CA GLU A 357 11.74 34.92 -4.09
C GLU A 357 10.82 33.90 -4.79
N LYS A 358 11.34 33.19 -5.81
CA LYS A 358 10.61 32.27 -6.69
C LYS A 358 11.18 30.84 -6.75
N THR A 359 12.12 30.50 -5.88
CA THR A 359 12.87 29.24 -5.98
C THR A 359 12.85 28.40 -4.70
N LEU A 360 12.81 27.09 -4.88
CA LEU A 360 12.72 26.09 -3.82
C LEU A 360 13.68 24.93 -4.09
N HIS A 361 14.45 24.53 -3.08
CA HIS A 361 15.30 23.33 -3.14
C HIS A 361 14.50 22.13 -2.64
N VAL A 362 14.17 21.19 -3.53
CA VAL A 362 13.39 20.01 -3.18
C VAL A 362 14.23 18.96 -2.47
N VAL A 363 13.64 18.27 -1.50
CA VAL A 363 14.30 17.20 -0.76
C VAL A 363 14.38 15.93 -1.62
N HIS A 364 13.32 15.62 -2.37
CA HIS A 364 13.20 14.43 -3.21
C HIS A 364 12.56 14.74 -4.55
N ARG A 365 12.86 13.92 -5.56
CA ARG A 365 12.23 13.97 -6.88
C ARG A 365 11.18 12.89 -7.07
N SER A 366 10.21 12.79 -6.15
CA SER A 366 9.01 11.97 -6.36
C SER A 366 8.35 12.36 -7.69
N GLY A 367 7.75 11.40 -8.40
CA GLY A 367 7.18 11.65 -9.73
C GLY A 367 5.99 12.63 -9.70
N GLY A 368 5.49 13.00 -10.88
CA GLY A 368 4.23 13.75 -11.00
C GLY A 368 4.35 15.26 -10.82
N PHE A 369 5.48 15.87 -11.18
CA PHE A 369 5.63 17.32 -11.31
C PHE A 369 6.35 17.62 -12.62
N PHE A 370 5.73 18.40 -13.48
CA PHE A 370 6.24 18.75 -14.81
C PHE A 370 6.24 20.26 -15.01
N VAL A 371 7.23 20.76 -15.76
CA VAL A 371 7.25 22.17 -16.16
C VAL A 371 5.96 22.50 -16.91
N GLY A 372 5.25 23.52 -16.45
CA GLY A 372 3.92 23.89 -16.92
C GLY A 372 2.80 23.62 -15.91
N ASP A 373 3.01 22.73 -14.94
CA ASP A 373 1.98 22.36 -13.96
C ASP A 373 1.69 23.49 -12.96
N GLU A 374 0.44 23.62 -12.55
CA GLU A 374 -0.02 24.50 -11.46
C GLU A 374 0.20 23.84 -10.10
N ILE A 375 1.05 24.45 -9.28
CA ILE A 375 1.46 23.89 -7.98
C ILE A 375 0.89 24.73 -6.85
N GLU A 376 0.10 24.10 -5.98
CA GLU A 376 -0.39 24.71 -4.75
C GLU A 376 0.63 24.53 -3.62
N PHE A 377 0.89 25.59 -2.87
CA PHE A 377 1.82 25.59 -1.74
C PHE A 377 1.11 25.46 -0.39
N ARG A 378 1.63 24.58 0.44
CA ARG A 378 1.25 24.38 1.85
C ARG A 378 2.42 24.68 2.77
N ASN A 379 2.11 25.13 3.98
CA ASN A 379 3.08 25.24 5.06
C ASN A 379 3.51 23.85 5.54
N ALA A 380 4.58 23.78 6.33
CA ALA A 380 5.12 22.52 6.85
C ALA A 380 4.15 21.70 7.73
N ASP A 381 3.08 22.33 8.22
CA ASP A 381 1.99 21.74 9.01
C ASP A 381 0.75 21.38 8.16
N TYR A 382 0.85 21.47 6.83
CA TYR A 382 -0.19 21.31 5.81
C TYR A 382 -1.22 22.44 5.67
N SER A 383 -1.19 23.47 6.51
CA SER A 383 -2.09 24.62 6.36
C SER A 383 -1.86 25.32 5.00
N PRO A 384 -2.91 25.89 4.37
CA PRO A 384 -2.77 26.58 3.10
C PRO A 384 -1.78 27.74 3.23
N ALA A 385 -0.80 27.81 2.33
CA ALA A 385 0.07 28.98 2.26
C ALA A 385 -0.54 30.13 1.43
N GLY A 386 -1.71 29.90 0.80
CA GLY A 386 -2.48 30.90 0.07
C GLY A 386 -1.94 31.24 -1.32
N VAL A 387 -1.02 30.45 -1.85
CA VAL A 387 -0.37 30.67 -3.14
C VAL A 387 -0.45 29.40 -4.00
N THR A 388 -0.78 29.60 -5.28
CA THR A 388 -0.60 28.63 -6.36
C THR A 388 0.26 29.30 -7.42
N SER A 389 1.23 28.58 -8.00
CA SER A 389 2.06 29.11 -9.07
C SER A 389 2.51 28.02 -10.03
N ARG A 390 2.69 28.40 -11.29
CA ARG A 390 3.17 27.51 -12.34
C ARG A 390 4.65 27.17 -12.16
N LEU A 391 4.98 25.89 -12.25
CA LEU A 391 6.37 25.42 -12.31
C LEU A 391 6.98 25.80 -13.68
N VAL A 392 8.04 26.62 -13.70
CA VAL A 392 8.68 27.08 -14.95
C VAL A 392 10.00 26.40 -15.25
N ALA A 393 10.70 25.87 -14.23
CA ALA A 393 11.91 25.08 -14.43
C ALA A 393 12.19 24.13 -13.25
N GLU A 394 12.82 22.99 -13.53
CA GLU A 394 13.43 22.11 -12.53
C GLU A 394 14.85 21.76 -13.02
N ARG A 395 15.88 22.05 -12.21
CA ARG A 395 17.29 21.86 -12.60
C ARG A 395 18.17 21.48 -11.41
N PRO A 396 19.26 20.73 -11.62
CA PRO A 396 20.27 20.54 -10.59
C PRO A 396 21.04 21.84 -10.39
N VAL A 397 21.34 22.18 -9.14
CA VAL A 397 22.17 23.32 -8.75
C VAL A 397 23.23 22.88 -7.74
N LYS A 398 24.43 23.45 -7.82
CA LYS A 398 25.51 23.17 -6.88
C LYS A 398 25.40 24.11 -5.67
N THR A 399 25.36 23.55 -4.48
CA THR A 399 25.46 24.28 -3.20
C THR A 399 26.73 23.84 -2.45
N PRO A 400 27.13 24.55 -1.39
CA PRO A 400 28.23 24.11 -0.53
C PRO A 400 28.02 22.72 0.08
N GLU A 401 26.77 22.29 0.26
CA GLU A 401 26.39 21.01 0.85
C GLU A 401 26.29 19.86 -0.18
N GLY A 402 26.34 20.18 -1.48
CA GLY A 402 26.28 19.20 -2.57
C GLY A 402 25.41 19.65 -3.74
N GLU A 403 25.14 18.73 -4.67
CA GLU A 403 24.17 18.96 -5.74
C GLU A 403 22.75 18.74 -5.20
N VAL A 404 21.89 19.74 -5.36
CA VAL A 404 20.47 19.67 -5.01
C VAL A 404 19.62 19.98 -6.23
N TRP A 405 18.33 19.71 -6.16
CA TRP A 405 17.39 20.07 -7.23
C TRP A 405 16.63 21.34 -6.85
N GLU A 406 16.65 22.32 -7.76
CA GLU A 406 15.93 23.58 -7.63
C GLU A 406 14.73 23.59 -8.57
N MET A 407 13.57 23.96 -8.01
CA MET A 407 12.36 24.29 -8.76
C MET A 407 12.18 25.82 -8.76
N GLU A 408 11.87 26.36 -9.93
CA GLU A 408 11.57 27.79 -10.14
C GLU A 408 10.12 27.97 -10.57
N PHE A 409 9.46 28.98 -10.02
CA PHE A 409 8.03 29.25 -10.21
C PHE A 409 7.80 30.63 -10.85
N ALA A 410 6.64 30.79 -11.48
CA ALA A 410 6.28 32.04 -12.17
C ALA A 410 6.12 33.22 -11.19
N ASP A 411 5.60 32.95 -9.99
CA ASP A 411 5.20 33.94 -8.98
C ASP A 411 6.05 33.85 -7.71
N PRO A 412 6.11 34.92 -6.90
CA PRO A 412 6.76 34.87 -5.59
C PRO A 412 6.16 33.79 -4.66
N LEU A 413 7.02 33.01 -4.03
CA LEU A 413 6.65 31.97 -3.07
C LEU A 413 6.25 32.58 -1.71
N PRO A 414 5.39 31.90 -0.93
CA PRO A 414 5.00 32.33 0.41
C PRO A 414 6.15 32.20 1.43
N GLY A 415 6.01 32.86 2.59
CA GLY A 415 6.96 32.76 3.72
C GLY A 415 8.23 33.62 3.54
N LYS A 416 9.37 33.11 4.01
CA LYS A 416 10.73 33.66 3.84
C LYS A 416 11.74 32.57 3.47
N ALA A 417 12.95 32.98 3.06
CA ALA A 417 14.03 32.03 2.80
C ALA A 417 14.31 31.16 4.05
N GLY A 418 14.47 29.85 3.84
CA GLY A 418 14.62 28.85 4.90
C GLY A 418 13.32 28.17 5.32
N ASP A 419 12.15 28.72 4.97
CA ASP A 419 10.88 28.08 5.28
C ASP A 419 10.68 26.81 4.45
N ARG A 420 10.08 25.80 5.08
CA ARG A 420 9.69 24.56 4.43
C ARG A 420 8.28 24.69 3.85
N LEU A 421 8.15 24.35 2.57
CA LEU A 421 6.87 24.24 1.90
C LEU A 421 6.62 22.79 1.47
N ILE A 422 5.34 22.46 1.37
CA ILE A 422 4.82 21.22 0.78
C ILE A 422 4.08 21.63 -0.51
N LEU A 423 4.28 20.85 -1.56
CA LEU A 423 3.82 21.14 -2.91
C LEU A 423 2.78 20.10 -3.30
N PHE A 424 1.60 20.56 -3.67
CA PHE A 424 0.52 19.74 -4.23
C PHE A 424 0.37 20.07 -5.72
N ASN A 425 0.57 19.07 -6.59
CA ASN A 425 0.28 19.22 -8.01
C ASN A 425 -1.19 18.91 -8.27
N ARG A 426 -1.96 19.93 -8.68
CA ARG A 426 -3.42 19.81 -8.88
C ARG A 426 -3.82 19.32 -10.26
N GLU A 427 -2.87 19.10 -11.16
CA GLU A 427 -3.12 18.41 -12.45
C GLU A 427 -3.46 16.92 -12.28
N GLN A 428 -3.13 16.36 -11.11
CA GLN A 428 -3.47 15.01 -10.68
C GLN A 428 -4.39 15.06 -9.46
N GLY A 429 -5.16 14.01 -9.23
CA GLY A 429 -6.15 13.97 -8.18
C GLY A 429 -6.87 12.64 -8.13
N SER A 430 -6.30 11.68 -7.42
CA SER A 430 -6.93 10.41 -7.10
C SER A 430 -8.12 10.68 -6.18
N LYS A 431 -9.34 10.42 -6.67
CA LYS A 431 -10.60 10.59 -5.93
C LYS A 431 -11.71 9.71 -6.50
N ASN A 432 -12.85 9.66 -5.83
CA ASN A 432 -14.03 8.92 -6.26
C ASN A 432 -13.76 7.43 -6.45
N ILE A 433 -13.49 6.75 -5.33
CA ILE A 433 -13.03 5.35 -5.30
C ILE A 433 -14.06 4.50 -4.56
N ILE A 434 -14.49 3.41 -5.19
CA ILE A 434 -15.45 2.46 -4.62
C ILE A 434 -14.78 1.09 -4.49
N LEU A 435 -14.80 0.54 -3.28
CA LEU A 435 -14.26 -0.77 -2.92
C LEU A 435 -15.40 -1.56 -2.27
N ARG A 436 -15.89 -2.61 -2.92
CA ARG A 436 -17.11 -3.33 -2.51
C ARG A 436 -16.92 -4.85 -2.56
N ASP A 437 -17.41 -5.52 -1.52
CA ASP A 437 -17.44 -6.99 -1.44
C ASP A 437 -16.04 -7.64 -1.60
N CYS A 438 -15.00 -6.94 -1.17
CA CYS A 438 -13.60 -7.37 -1.30
C CYS A 438 -13.08 -8.06 -0.03
N TYR A 439 -12.05 -8.89 -0.20
CA TYR A 439 -11.39 -9.62 0.88
C TYR A 439 -9.89 -9.32 0.92
N PHE A 440 -9.42 -8.69 2.00
CA PHE A 440 -8.02 -8.32 2.22
C PHE A 440 -7.50 -9.11 3.41
N HIS A 441 -6.46 -9.94 3.23
CA HIS A 441 -6.01 -10.77 4.34
C HIS A 441 -4.56 -11.23 4.29
N ASP A 442 -4.04 -11.59 5.46
CA ASP A 442 -2.74 -12.23 5.65
C ASP A 442 -1.56 -11.51 4.96
N ASN A 443 -1.57 -10.17 4.87
CA ASN A 443 -0.48 -9.39 4.30
C ASN A 443 0.41 -8.74 5.38
N ARG A 444 1.63 -8.40 4.98
CA ARG A 444 2.64 -7.82 5.87
C ARG A 444 2.31 -6.42 6.35
N ALA A 445 1.78 -5.54 5.52
CA ALA A 445 1.62 -4.14 5.94
C ALA A 445 0.14 -3.83 6.15
N HIS A 446 -0.38 -2.78 5.52
CA HIS A 446 -1.76 -2.35 5.70
C HIS A 446 -2.69 -3.15 4.80
N GLY A 447 -3.91 -3.44 5.25
CA GLY A 447 -4.99 -3.82 4.36
C GLY A 447 -5.27 -2.68 3.38
N MET A 448 -5.35 -1.43 3.85
CA MET A 448 -5.39 -0.26 2.97
C MET A 448 -4.62 0.94 3.53
N ARG A 449 -4.00 1.71 2.64
CA ARG A 449 -3.52 3.07 2.89
C ARG A 449 -4.32 4.04 2.03
N LEU A 450 -5.16 4.86 2.67
CA LEU A 450 -6.10 5.78 2.03
C LEU A 450 -5.61 7.22 2.20
N GLN A 451 -5.06 7.80 1.12
CA GLN A 451 -4.46 9.14 1.11
C GLN A 451 -5.09 10.03 0.03
N ALA A 452 -6.41 9.89 -0.15
CA ALA A 452 -7.22 10.48 -1.21
C ALA A 452 -8.63 10.85 -0.70
N ASN A 453 -9.42 11.51 -1.56
CA ASN A 453 -10.77 11.99 -1.22
C ASN A 453 -11.88 11.17 -1.89
N ASP A 454 -13.09 11.24 -1.34
CA ASP A 454 -14.31 10.65 -1.89
C ASP A 454 -14.15 9.13 -2.07
N ILE A 455 -14.09 8.40 -0.96
CA ILE A 455 -13.85 6.95 -0.94
C ILE A 455 -15.00 6.24 -0.23
N THR A 456 -15.50 5.17 -0.82
CA THR A 456 -16.44 4.24 -0.19
C THR A 456 -15.79 2.86 -0.10
N VAL A 457 -15.67 2.33 1.12
CA VAL A 457 -15.31 0.93 1.38
C VAL A 457 -16.49 0.27 2.06
N GLU A 458 -17.12 -0.68 1.39
CA GLU A 458 -18.30 -1.33 1.91
C GLU A 458 -18.33 -2.84 1.75
N ASN A 459 -18.92 -3.51 2.75
CA ASN A 459 -19.06 -4.97 2.80
C ASN A 459 -17.73 -5.72 2.64
N CYS A 460 -16.60 -5.10 2.96
CA CYS A 460 -15.28 -5.70 2.82
C CYS A 460 -14.85 -6.42 4.10
N ARG A 461 -13.93 -7.37 3.95
CA ARG A 461 -13.34 -8.14 5.06
C ARG A 461 -11.83 -7.89 5.14
N PHE A 462 -11.35 -7.57 6.33
CA PHE A 462 -9.94 -7.43 6.70
C PHE A 462 -9.61 -8.50 7.73
N VAL A 463 -8.76 -9.46 7.38
CA VAL A 463 -8.46 -10.62 8.23
C VAL A 463 -6.96 -10.81 8.36
N ASN A 464 -6.45 -10.86 9.59
CA ASN A 464 -5.04 -11.14 9.88
C ASN A 464 -4.01 -10.22 9.20
N ASN A 465 -4.44 -9.07 8.67
CA ASN A 465 -3.51 -8.05 8.17
C ASN A 465 -2.67 -7.52 9.34
N ALA A 466 -1.40 -7.22 9.11
CA ALA A 466 -0.58 -6.63 10.15
C ALA A 466 -1.04 -5.22 10.55
N MET A 467 -1.77 -4.52 9.69
CA MET A 467 -2.65 -3.41 10.06
C MET A 467 -3.88 -3.40 9.13
N GLY A 468 -5.01 -2.89 9.61
CA GLY A 468 -6.26 -2.87 8.84
C GLY A 468 -6.24 -1.75 7.82
N ILE A 469 -6.63 -0.55 8.27
CA ILE A 469 -6.65 0.63 7.41
C ILE A 469 -5.81 1.73 8.05
N ALA A 470 -5.00 2.40 7.24
CA ALA A 470 -4.35 3.66 7.57
C ALA A 470 -4.95 4.77 6.68
N ILE A 471 -5.54 5.79 7.29
CA ILE A 471 -5.98 7.01 6.59
C ILE A 471 -4.93 8.08 6.89
N THR A 472 -4.06 8.37 5.92
CA THR A 472 -2.85 9.15 6.17
C THR A 472 -2.55 10.15 5.07
N THR A 473 -1.66 11.09 5.39
CA THR A 473 -0.92 11.91 4.44
C THR A 473 0.36 12.37 5.14
N GLY A 474 1.44 12.61 4.39
CA GLY A 474 2.68 12.98 5.06
C GLY A 474 3.88 13.23 4.16
N TYR A 475 4.99 13.59 4.79
CA TYR A 475 6.28 13.73 4.15
C TYR A 475 7.41 13.29 5.07
N THR A 476 8.45 12.72 4.48
CA THR A 476 9.71 12.39 5.14
C THR A 476 10.84 13.25 4.58
N LEU A 477 11.89 13.46 5.37
CA LEU A 477 13.07 14.20 4.93
C LEU A 477 14.06 13.33 4.14
N ASN A 478 13.82 12.03 4.01
CA ASN A 478 14.78 11.08 3.45
C ASN A 478 14.22 10.13 2.39
N SER A 479 12.91 9.96 2.22
CA SER A 479 12.39 8.92 1.31
C SER A 479 11.16 9.29 0.48
N TRP A 480 9.98 9.48 1.10
CA TRP A 480 8.70 9.70 0.39
C TRP A 480 7.92 10.92 0.90
N CYS A 481 6.95 11.34 0.09
CA CYS A 481 5.98 12.39 0.36
C CYS A 481 4.68 12.03 -0.37
N GLU A 482 3.63 11.72 0.38
CA GLU A 482 2.43 11.04 -0.14
C GLU A 482 1.15 11.71 0.37
N GLY A 483 0.19 11.87 -0.53
CA GLY A 483 -1.15 12.33 -0.26
C GLY A 483 -1.29 13.85 -0.26
N TYR A 484 -2.49 14.30 -0.60
CA TYR A 484 -2.91 15.72 -0.49
C TYR A 484 -3.87 15.95 0.68
N GLY A 485 -3.91 15.00 1.61
CA GLY A 485 -4.97 14.87 2.61
C GLY A 485 -5.99 13.80 2.24
N ALA A 486 -6.92 13.55 3.15
CA ALA A 486 -7.95 12.54 3.00
C ALA A 486 -9.28 13.05 3.55
N SER A 487 -10.33 13.02 2.74
CA SER A 487 -11.63 13.51 3.16
C SER A 487 -12.81 12.85 2.46
N ASN A 488 -13.96 12.85 3.12
CA ASN A 488 -15.19 12.23 2.64
C ASN A 488 -14.99 10.73 2.39
N ILE A 489 -14.67 10.00 3.46
CA ILE A 489 -14.43 8.55 3.42
C ILE A 489 -15.52 7.83 4.21
N LEU A 490 -16.28 6.98 3.52
CA LEU A 490 -17.31 6.12 4.09
C LEU A 490 -16.78 4.69 4.21
N LEU A 491 -16.78 4.16 5.43
CA LEU A 491 -16.41 2.79 5.78
C LEU A 491 -17.65 2.12 6.35
N ARG A 492 -18.37 1.33 5.56
CA ARG A 492 -19.69 0.80 5.91
C ARG A 492 -19.76 -0.72 5.89
N ASN A 493 -20.32 -1.32 6.94
CA ASN A 493 -20.59 -2.78 7.03
C ASN A 493 -19.35 -3.66 6.80
N ASN A 494 -18.15 -3.16 7.10
CA ASN A 494 -16.92 -3.93 6.97
C ASN A 494 -16.67 -4.80 8.21
N ILE A 495 -15.87 -5.85 8.05
CA ILE A 495 -15.42 -6.71 9.14
C ILE A 495 -13.91 -6.62 9.26
N PHE A 496 -13.42 -6.24 10.43
CA PHE A 496 -12.01 -6.30 10.80
C PHE A 496 -11.84 -7.43 11.83
N SER A 497 -11.10 -8.48 11.51
CA SER A 497 -10.97 -9.66 12.37
C SER A 497 -9.50 -10.07 12.51
N GLY A 498 -9.00 -10.09 13.74
CA GLY A 498 -7.61 -10.52 13.99
C GLY A 498 -6.57 -9.64 13.30
N VAL A 499 -6.89 -8.38 13.05
CA VAL A 499 -5.98 -7.39 12.47
C VAL A 499 -4.99 -6.90 13.54
N ASN A 500 -3.77 -6.55 13.14
CA ASN A 500 -2.73 -5.93 13.97
C ASN A 500 -2.24 -6.75 15.18
N GLN A 501 -2.26 -8.08 15.09
CA GLN A 501 -1.80 -8.98 16.17
C GLN A 501 -0.28 -8.94 16.41
N SER A 502 0.43 -8.16 15.60
CA SER A 502 1.86 -7.87 15.66
C SER A 502 2.22 -6.66 16.51
N ASN A 503 1.22 -5.93 17.03
CA ASN A 503 1.40 -4.67 17.77
C ASN A 503 2.03 -3.55 16.94
N TYR A 504 1.76 -3.52 15.65
CA TYR A 504 2.11 -2.39 14.79
C TYR A 504 1.52 -1.09 15.38
N HIS A 505 2.29 0.00 15.37
CA HIS A 505 1.93 1.26 16.05
C HIS A 505 1.67 1.10 17.56
N ALA A 506 2.58 0.43 18.27
CA ALA A 506 2.48 0.23 19.73
C ALA A 506 2.40 1.54 20.53
N ALA A 507 3.11 2.59 20.10
CA ALA A 507 3.05 3.91 20.73
C ALA A 507 1.65 4.54 20.63
N GLU A 508 0.92 4.23 19.56
CA GLU A 508 -0.45 4.67 19.29
C GLU A 508 -1.50 3.61 19.69
N LYS A 509 -1.18 2.78 20.70
CA LYS A 509 -2.09 1.79 21.30
C LYS A 509 -2.51 0.67 20.35
N SER A 510 -1.65 0.30 19.40
CA SER A 510 -1.83 -0.82 18.47
C SER A 510 -3.21 -0.87 17.80
N PRO A 511 -3.56 0.18 17.03
CA PRO A 511 -4.91 0.35 16.51
C PRO A 511 -5.22 -0.60 15.34
N MET A 512 -6.47 -1.03 15.19
CA MET A 512 -6.89 -1.71 13.96
C MET A 512 -6.99 -0.74 12.77
N VAL A 513 -7.39 0.51 13.05
CA VAL A 513 -7.45 1.61 12.10
C VAL A 513 -6.61 2.79 12.60
N TYR A 514 -5.65 3.23 11.81
CA TYR A 514 -4.84 4.39 12.12
C TYR A 514 -5.28 5.60 11.29
N ILE A 515 -5.50 6.74 11.94
CA ILE A 515 -5.77 8.01 11.28
C ILE A 515 -4.73 9.02 11.77
N GLY A 516 -3.94 9.58 10.87
CA GLY A 516 -2.89 10.51 11.27
C GLY A 516 -2.00 10.98 10.14
N VAL A 517 -1.00 11.77 10.51
CA VAL A 517 0.01 12.27 9.59
C VAL A 517 1.37 11.69 9.94
N PHE A 518 2.28 11.68 8.97
CA PHE A 518 3.70 11.46 9.20
C PHE A 518 4.46 12.70 8.75
N LEU A 519 5.05 13.44 9.70
CA LEU A 519 5.82 14.65 9.43
C LEU A 519 7.31 14.35 9.66
N LYS A 520 8.14 14.68 8.66
CA LYS A 520 9.61 14.59 8.63
C LYS A 520 10.20 13.17 8.68
N SER A 521 9.52 12.21 9.30
CA SER A 521 9.90 10.79 9.41
C SER A 521 8.65 9.91 9.38
N ASP A 522 8.79 8.61 9.14
CA ASP A 522 7.70 7.65 9.18
C ASP A 522 8.22 6.33 9.82
N PRO A 523 7.73 5.92 11.01
CA PRO A 523 6.69 6.57 11.80
C PRO A 523 7.16 7.94 12.35
N SER A 524 6.22 8.88 12.48
CA SER A 524 6.47 10.20 13.10
C SER A 524 5.79 10.28 14.46
N PRO A 525 6.41 10.89 15.48
CA PRO A 525 5.70 11.33 16.68
C PRO A 525 5.02 12.70 16.50
N GLU A 526 5.36 13.45 15.45
CA GLU A 526 4.84 14.79 15.22
C GLU A 526 3.41 14.75 14.67
N ARG A 527 2.59 15.74 15.06
CA ARG A 527 1.20 15.92 14.65
C ARG A 527 0.95 17.37 14.24
N THR A 528 -0.20 17.65 13.65
CA THR A 528 -0.62 19.01 13.26
C THR A 528 -2.04 19.29 13.74
N SER A 529 -2.32 20.53 14.14
CA SER A 529 -3.68 20.98 14.43
C SER A 529 -4.49 21.30 13.17
N TYR A 530 -3.83 21.42 12.01
CA TYR A 530 -4.53 21.61 10.75
C TYR A 530 -5.23 20.30 10.35
N PRO A 531 -6.56 20.30 10.17
CA PRO A 531 -7.34 19.08 9.94
C PRO A 531 -7.25 18.62 8.48
N ILE A 532 -6.06 18.24 8.03
CA ILE A 532 -5.80 17.76 6.68
C ILE A 532 -6.52 16.42 6.39
N ILE A 533 -6.91 15.70 7.45
CA ILE A 533 -7.79 14.54 7.37
C ILE A 533 -9.15 14.91 7.97
N SER A 534 -10.25 14.72 7.22
CA SER A 534 -11.56 15.13 7.74
C SER A 534 -12.76 14.41 7.12
N ARG A 535 -13.91 14.41 7.81
CA ARG A 535 -15.17 13.82 7.30
C ARG A 535 -15.04 12.33 6.99
N ILE A 536 -14.84 11.56 8.05
CA ILE A 536 -14.67 10.10 7.98
C ILE A 536 -15.80 9.44 8.77
N LEU A 537 -16.51 8.51 8.16
CA LEU A 537 -17.63 7.79 8.77
C LEU A 537 -17.37 6.29 8.79
N PHE A 538 -17.34 5.71 9.98
CA PHE A 538 -17.38 4.27 10.24
C PHE A 538 -18.80 3.91 10.64
N GLU A 539 -19.56 3.25 9.75
CA GLU A 539 -20.95 2.89 9.97
C GLU A 539 -21.20 1.38 9.92
N GLY A 540 -21.78 0.80 10.98
CA GLY A 540 -22.21 -0.61 10.95
C GLY A 540 -21.08 -1.64 10.86
N ASN A 541 -19.82 -1.25 11.09
CA ASN A 541 -18.68 -2.16 11.00
C ASN A 541 -18.58 -3.08 12.21
N ARG A 542 -17.87 -4.19 12.04
CA ARG A 542 -17.54 -5.15 13.10
C ARG A 542 -16.03 -5.16 13.35
N PHE A 543 -15.62 -4.85 14.57
CA PHE A 543 -14.24 -4.96 15.03
C PHE A 543 -14.13 -6.17 15.94
N VAL A 544 -13.42 -7.21 15.49
CA VAL A 544 -13.35 -8.52 16.14
C VAL A 544 -11.92 -8.81 16.56
N ASN A 545 -11.75 -9.07 17.86
CA ASN A 545 -10.49 -9.43 18.50
C ASN A 545 -9.40 -8.39 18.26
N SER A 546 -9.72 -7.14 18.63
CA SER A 546 -8.77 -6.04 18.56
C SER A 546 -7.61 -6.28 19.53
N PRO A 547 -6.35 -6.14 19.08
CA PRO A 547 -5.18 -6.28 19.94
C PRO A 547 -5.09 -5.06 20.87
N GLY A 548 -5.28 -3.85 20.35
CA GLY A 548 -5.43 -2.62 21.12
C GLY A 548 -6.75 -1.91 20.78
N VAL A 549 -6.69 -0.59 20.65
CA VAL A 549 -7.87 0.23 20.30
C VAL A 549 -8.41 -0.13 18.91
N ILE A 550 -9.71 0.06 18.66
CA ILE A 550 -10.25 -0.12 17.30
C ILE A 550 -9.77 0.98 16.37
N SER A 551 -9.50 2.17 16.89
CA SER A 551 -8.95 3.29 16.14
C SER A 551 -8.09 4.20 17.00
N TYR A 552 -6.99 4.69 16.40
CA TYR A 552 -6.23 5.82 16.90
C TYR A 552 -6.35 6.98 15.90
N ILE A 553 -6.66 8.17 16.39
CA ILE A 553 -7.00 9.33 15.56
C ILE A 553 -6.10 10.51 15.90
N SER A 554 -5.50 11.10 14.89
CA SER A 554 -4.78 12.36 15.03
C SER A 554 -4.80 13.24 13.80
N SER A 555 -4.57 14.55 14.01
CA SER A 555 -4.61 15.58 12.95
C SER A 555 -5.90 15.54 12.13
N GLY A 556 -7.01 15.21 12.79
CA GLY A 556 -8.27 14.84 12.16
C GLY A 556 -9.43 15.71 12.58
N ARG A 557 -10.44 15.89 11.72
CA ARG A 557 -11.69 16.56 12.09
C ARG A 557 -12.93 15.85 11.55
N ASP A 558 -14.07 15.95 12.23
CA ASP A 558 -15.36 15.47 11.73
C ASP A 558 -15.33 13.95 11.51
N ILE A 559 -14.98 13.21 12.57
CA ILE A 559 -14.82 11.75 12.56
C ILE A 559 -15.99 11.11 13.30
N VAL A 560 -16.64 10.13 12.69
CA VAL A 560 -17.87 9.52 13.20
C VAL A 560 -17.74 8.01 13.27
N PHE A 561 -17.95 7.44 14.45
CA PHE A 561 -18.19 6.01 14.67
C PHE A 561 -19.67 5.83 14.98
N ARG A 562 -20.42 5.28 14.03
CA ARG A 562 -21.86 5.07 14.16
C ARG A 562 -22.25 3.60 14.08
N ASN A 563 -23.00 3.12 15.07
CA ASN A 563 -23.62 1.78 15.04
C ASN A 563 -22.63 0.62 14.81
N ASN A 564 -21.35 0.80 15.16
CA ASN A 564 -20.36 -0.27 15.03
C ASN A 564 -20.50 -1.27 16.18
N THR A 565 -20.02 -2.49 15.97
CA THR A 565 -20.00 -3.55 16.99
C THR A 565 -18.56 -3.99 17.26
N VAL A 566 -18.16 -3.97 18.54
CA VAL A 566 -16.84 -4.38 19.02
C VAL A 566 -16.97 -5.69 19.79
N ILE A 567 -16.20 -6.69 19.38
CA ILE A 567 -16.25 -8.06 19.90
C ILE A 567 -14.83 -8.49 20.27
N ASN A 568 -14.65 -8.97 21.49
CA ASN A 568 -13.38 -9.50 21.98
C ASN A 568 -13.68 -10.82 22.68
N ASP A 569 -13.55 -11.95 22.00
CA ASP A 569 -13.97 -13.27 22.51
C ASP A 569 -12.79 -14.23 22.75
N ARG A 570 -11.55 -13.75 22.57
CA ARG A 570 -10.32 -14.46 22.92
C ARG A 570 -9.27 -13.53 23.56
N PRO A 571 -8.23 -14.09 24.20
CA PRO A 571 -7.14 -13.31 24.78
C PRO A 571 -6.46 -12.39 23.76
N SER A 572 -5.97 -11.23 24.23
CA SER A 572 -5.17 -10.34 23.38
C SER A 572 -3.75 -10.90 23.24
N LEU A 573 -3.22 -10.84 22.02
CA LEU A 573 -1.81 -11.15 21.74
C LEU A 573 -0.87 -10.00 22.10
N SER A 574 -1.40 -8.79 22.31
CA SER A 574 -0.63 -7.56 22.56
C SER A 574 -0.48 -7.21 24.04
N GLY A 575 -1.44 -7.63 24.86
CA GLY A 575 -1.56 -7.17 26.25
C GLY A 575 -1.98 -5.71 26.44
N VAL A 576 -2.40 -4.99 25.39
CA VAL A 576 -2.88 -3.61 25.50
C VAL A 576 -4.18 -3.56 26.31
N ALA A 577 -4.14 -2.85 27.45
CA ALA A 577 -5.23 -2.82 28.42
C ALA A 577 -6.49 -2.14 27.86
N GLU A 578 -6.30 -1.17 26.97
CA GLU A 578 -7.36 -0.34 26.39
C GLU A 578 -7.98 -0.96 25.12
N ARG A 579 -7.86 -2.29 24.96
CA ARG A 579 -8.37 -2.98 23.77
C ARG A 579 -9.85 -2.72 23.56
N GLY A 580 -10.25 -2.50 22.31
CA GLY A 580 -11.63 -2.23 21.94
C GLY A 580 -12.07 -0.78 22.16
N GLY A 581 -11.23 0.07 22.76
CA GLY A 581 -11.48 1.51 22.90
C GLY A 581 -11.21 2.30 21.62
N VAL A 582 -11.39 3.62 21.70
CA VAL A 582 -11.00 4.58 20.66
C VAL A 582 -10.05 5.60 21.28
N ALA A 583 -8.93 5.89 20.62
CA ALA A 583 -7.96 6.89 21.07
C ALA A 583 -7.92 8.09 20.13
N ALA A 584 -7.77 9.30 20.68
CA ALA A 584 -7.57 10.49 19.87
C ALA A 584 -6.63 11.51 20.53
N ASP A 585 -5.86 12.19 19.70
CA ASP A 585 -5.01 13.34 20.03
C ASP A 585 -5.04 14.32 18.84
N TRP A 586 -5.02 15.65 19.04
CA TRP A 586 -5.18 16.63 17.93
C TRP A 586 -6.38 16.36 17.00
N CYS A 587 -7.55 16.11 17.61
CA CYS A 587 -8.76 15.76 16.87
C CYS A 587 -9.95 16.66 17.24
N GLY A 588 -10.58 17.25 16.22
CA GLY A 588 -11.77 18.07 16.40
C GLY A 588 -13.05 17.37 15.95
N ASN A 589 -14.15 17.51 16.69
CA ASN A 589 -15.47 16.99 16.32
C ASN A 589 -15.43 15.46 16.09
N LEU A 590 -15.37 14.71 17.19
CA LEU A 590 -15.38 13.25 17.19
C LEU A 590 -16.70 12.74 17.79
N PHE A 591 -17.37 11.84 17.09
CA PHE A 591 -18.69 11.36 17.46
C PHE A 591 -18.70 9.84 17.58
N LEU A 592 -19.05 9.31 18.75
CA LEU A 592 -19.31 7.89 18.97
C LEU A 592 -20.80 7.74 19.27
N VAL A 593 -21.56 7.24 18.31
CA VAL A 593 -23.02 7.19 18.35
C VAL A 593 -23.55 5.77 18.11
N GLY A 594 -24.33 5.23 19.05
CA GLY A 594 -25.01 3.94 18.87
C GLY A 594 -24.09 2.71 18.79
N ASN A 595 -22.81 2.85 19.17
CA ASN A 595 -21.87 1.73 19.09
C ASN A 595 -22.13 0.71 20.20
N ARG A 596 -21.87 -0.56 19.91
CA ARG A 596 -22.10 -1.68 20.82
C ARG A 596 -20.80 -2.40 21.13
N TRP A 597 -20.51 -2.58 22.41
CA TRP A 597 -19.45 -3.47 22.89
C TRP A 597 -20.11 -4.74 23.42
N MET A 598 -19.66 -5.90 22.96
CA MET A 598 -20.18 -7.19 23.43
C MET A 598 -19.41 -7.64 24.68
N LYS A 599 -20.12 -7.95 25.77
CA LYS A 599 -19.54 -8.46 27.00
C LYS A 599 -18.88 -9.82 26.78
N SER A 600 -17.72 -10.00 27.39
CA SER A 600 -17.01 -11.27 27.49
C SER A 600 -15.99 -11.16 28.62
N GLU A 601 -15.32 -12.27 28.95
CA GLU A 601 -14.16 -12.25 29.88
C GLU A 601 -12.94 -11.48 29.32
N PHE A 602 -12.91 -11.23 28.00
CA PHE A 602 -11.78 -10.61 27.31
C PHE A 602 -12.05 -9.16 26.86
N MET A 603 -13.27 -8.67 27.08
CA MET A 603 -13.65 -7.29 26.78
C MET A 603 -13.50 -6.42 28.03
N PRO A 604 -12.53 -5.49 28.08
CA PRO A 604 -12.49 -4.51 29.16
C PRO A 604 -13.68 -3.54 29.06
N PRO A 605 -13.96 -2.75 30.11
CA PRO A 605 -14.92 -1.66 30.01
C PRO A 605 -14.63 -0.77 28.79
N PRO A 606 -15.65 -0.36 28.01
CA PRO A 606 -15.46 0.54 26.88
C PRO A 606 -14.78 1.84 27.31
N GLN A 607 -13.84 2.34 26.51
CA GLN A 607 -13.07 3.54 26.82
C GLN A 607 -12.88 4.41 25.59
N PHE A 608 -13.02 5.72 25.76
CA PHE A 608 -12.41 6.72 24.90
C PHE A 608 -11.15 7.27 25.59
N LEU A 609 -10.01 7.25 24.90
CA LEU A 609 -8.74 7.74 25.40
C LEU A 609 -8.44 9.11 24.77
N SER A 610 -8.42 10.16 25.58
CA SER A 610 -8.07 11.51 25.12
C SER A 610 -6.63 11.86 25.47
N GLY A 611 -5.83 12.27 24.48
CA GLY A 611 -4.49 12.84 24.69
C GLY A 611 -4.49 14.26 25.27
N GLY A 612 -5.68 14.85 25.50
CA GLY A 612 -5.86 16.19 26.06
C GLY A 612 -5.56 17.34 25.08
N ALA A 613 -4.39 17.32 24.43
CA ALA A 613 -3.95 18.37 23.51
C ALA A 613 -4.80 18.38 22.22
N GLY A 614 -5.46 19.50 21.93
CA GLY A 614 -6.15 19.71 20.66
C GLY A 614 -7.34 18.77 20.40
N VAL A 615 -7.80 18.00 21.41
CA VAL A 615 -9.00 17.18 21.33
C VAL A 615 -10.21 18.00 21.76
N HIS A 616 -11.16 18.23 20.86
CA HIS A 616 -12.32 19.09 21.14
C HIS A 616 -13.62 18.57 20.53
N ASN A 617 -14.74 18.90 21.18
CA ASN A 617 -16.10 18.52 20.76
C ASN A 617 -16.28 17.00 20.57
N VAL A 618 -15.80 16.21 21.55
CA VAL A 618 -16.06 14.77 21.58
C VAL A 618 -17.45 14.51 22.12
N CYS A 619 -18.26 13.75 21.38
CA CYS A 619 -19.64 13.45 21.74
C CYS A 619 -19.88 11.93 21.79
N PHE A 620 -20.54 11.50 22.86
CA PHE A 620 -21.05 10.15 23.07
C PHE A 620 -22.58 10.17 23.10
N ARG A 621 -23.24 9.26 22.39
CA ARG A 621 -24.70 9.09 22.47
C ARG A 621 -25.17 7.69 22.16
N GLY A 622 -25.99 7.11 23.02
CA GLY A 622 -26.67 5.82 22.78
C GLY A 622 -25.72 4.64 22.63
N ASN A 623 -24.47 4.76 23.08
CA ASN A 623 -23.51 3.67 23.09
C ASN A 623 -23.88 2.66 24.19
N GLN A 624 -23.64 1.38 23.95
CA GLN A 624 -24.12 0.31 24.84
C GLN A 624 -23.07 -0.77 25.06
N LEU A 625 -23.03 -1.27 26.30
CA LEU A 625 -22.38 -2.54 26.63
C LEU A 625 -23.43 -3.65 26.64
N CYS A 626 -23.44 -4.48 25.59
CA CYS A 626 -24.44 -5.52 25.32
C CYS A 626 -24.02 -6.88 25.89
N LYS A 627 -25.00 -7.73 26.20
CA LYS A 627 -24.77 -9.13 26.61
C LYS A 627 -24.44 -10.01 25.43
#